data_AF-A0A0F5K5G7-F1
#
_entry.id   AF-A0A0F5K5G7-F1
#
_cell.length_a   1.000
_cell.length_b   1.000
_cell.length_c   1.000
_cell.angle_alpha   90.00
_cell.angle_beta   90.00
_cell.angle_gamma   90.00
#
_symmetry.space_group_name_H-M   'P 1'
#
loop_
_entity.id
_entity.type
_entity.pdbx_description
1 polymer ?
#
loop_
_entity_poly.entity_id
_entity_poly.type
_entity_poly.pdbx_seq_one_letter_code
_entity_poly.pdbx_strand_id
1 'polypeptide(L)'
;MIDLGWTRDLKCHCQSCRDFYSTPMLSATAWSPEQVLVQAGRPTTFSHPDRQLSRTFCVGCGETMFGTNRLGMRVVPNNLIAQGANGELQEEMRPTMHLFYRSRIIDVEDDLTKYLEGWDGPTTTGNLTGS
;
A
#
# COMPACT_ATOMS: atom_id res chain seq x y z
N MET A 1 -3.29 3.98 -21.97
CA MET A 1 -2.33 2.90 -21.69
C MET A 1 -1.67 3.22 -20.37
N ILE A 2 -1.92 2.42 -19.33
CA ILE A 2 -1.22 2.58 -18.05
C ILE A 2 0.20 2.09 -18.31
N ASP A 3 1.19 2.95 -18.08
CA ASP A 3 2.59 2.54 -18.11
C ASP A 3 2.84 1.55 -16.95
N LEU A 4 2.97 0.28 -17.30
CA LEU A 4 3.16 -0.85 -16.38
C LEU A 4 4.59 -0.91 -15.81
N GLY A 5 5.51 -0.01 -16.20
CA GLY A 5 6.90 -0.05 -15.74
C GLY A 5 7.09 0.29 -14.27
N TRP A 6 6.16 1.05 -13.67
CA TRP A 6 6.31 1.59 -12.31
C TRP A 6 5.10 1.38 -11.40
N THR A 7 4.00 0.83 -11.91
CA THR A 7 2.83 0.51 -11.06
C THR A 7 3.11 -0.76 -10.27
N ARG A 8 2.81 -0.76 -8.96
CA ARG A 8 3.02 -1.93 -8.10
C ARG A 8 1.89 -2.20 -7.13
N ASP A 9 1.26 -3.35 -7.29
CA ASP A 9 0.15 -3.83 -6.49
C ASP A 9 0.66 -4.80 -5.42
N LEU A 10 0.45 -4.46 -4.15
CA LEU A 10 1.11 -5.13 -3.04
C LEU A 10 0.25 -5.19 -1.78
N LYS A 11 0.60 -6.15 -0.93
CA LYS A 11 0.17 -6.25 0.46
C LYS A 11 1.36 -5.96 1.39
N CYS A 12 1.37 -4.82 2.08
CA CYS A 12 2.46 -4.42 2.97
C CYS A 12 2.15 -4.73 4.44
N HIS A 13 3.12 -5.34 5.11
CA HIS A 13 3.06 -5.74 6.51
C HIS A 13 3.98 -4.95 7.44
N CYS A 14 4.53 -3.81 7.01
CA CYS A 14 5.38 -3.02 7.89
C CYS A 14 4.54 -2.23 8.93
N GLN A 15 5.12 -1.99 10.11
CA GLN A 15 4.46 -1.23 11.17
C GLN A 15 4.02 0.17 10.71
N SER A 16 4.87 0.87 9.95
CA SER A 16 4.55 2.22 9.47
C SER A 16 3.31 2.25 8.55
N CYS A 17 3.13 1.25 7.67
CA CYS A 17 1.92 1.15 6.86
C CYS A 17 0.69 0.81 7.72
N ARG A 18 0.83 -0.06 8.73
CA ARG A 18 -0.27 -0.33 9.65
C ARG A 18 -0.72 0.91 10.40
N ASP A 19 0.22 1.68 10.94
CA ASP A 19 -0.08 2.88 11.71
C ASP A 19 -0.68 3.98 10.81
N PHE A 20 -0.08 4.20 9.63
CA PHE A 20 -0.49 5.29 8.74
C PHE A 20 -1.86 5.08 8.11
N TYR A 21 -2.19 3.81 7.80
CA TYR A 21 -3.45 3.45 7.16
C TYR A 21 -4.44 2.79 8.12
N SER A 22 -4.08 2.65 9.40
CA SER A 22 -4.93 2.06 10.45
C SER A 22 -5.51 0.69 10.06
N THR A 23 -4.65 -0.19 9.54
CA THR A 23 -5.00 -1.53 9.04
C THR A 23 -3.98 -2.57 9.54
N PRO A 24 -4.34 -3.85 9.75
CA PRO A 24 -3.34 -4.89 10.07
C PRO A 24 -2.39 -5.19 8.91
N MET A 25 -2.80 -4.88 7.67
CA MET A 25 -2.03 -5.06 6.45
C MET A 25 -2.55 -4.09 5.39
N LEU A 26 -1.66 -3.33 4.76
CA LEU A 26 -2.06 -2.42 3.70
C LEU A 26 -2.13 -3.16 2.36
N SER A 27 -3.33 -3.25 1.76
CA SER A 27 -3.47 -3.59 0.35
C SER A 27 -3.51 -2.31 -0.47
N ALA A 28 -2.55 -2.11 -1.37
CA ALA A 28 -2.43 -0.88 -2.11
C ALA A 28 -1.77 -1.07 -3.47
N THR A 29 -1.98 -0.07 -4.31
CA THR A 29 -1.25 0.11 -5.56
C THR A 29 -0.40 1.37 -5.46
N ALA A 30 0.86 1.27 -5.88
CA ALA A 30 1.81 2.38 -5.90
C ALA A 30 1.99 2.91 -7.32
N TRP A 31 1.92 4.23 -7.48
CA TRP A 31 2.10 4.95 -8.75
C TRP A 31 3.18 6.03 -8.65
N SER A 32 3.65 6.50 -9.81
CA SER A 32 4.44 7.73 -9.84
C SER A 32 3.61 8.94 -9.36
N PRO A 33 4.23 9.99 -8.82
CA PRO A 33 3.52 11.19 -8.35
C PRO A 33 2.58 11.82 -9.37
N GLU A 34 2.96 11.78 -10.65
CA GLU A 34 2.28 12.45 -11.76
C GLU A 34 1.03 11.69 -12.19
N GLN A 35 0.91 10.40 -11.83
CA GLN A 35 -0.22 9.54 -12.16
C GLN A 35 -1.38 9.65 -11.16
N VAL A 36 -1.17 10.29 -10.01
CA VAL A 36 -2.21 10.45 -8.97
C VAL A 36 -2.46 11.93 -8.72
N LEU A 37 -3.62 12.40 -9.18
CA LEU A 37 -4.03 13.80 -9.06
C LEU A 37 -5.24 13.92 -8.12
N VAL A 38 -5.18 14.91 -7.21
CA VAL A 38 -6.34 15.32 -6.42
C VAL A 38 -7.14 16.33 -7.25
N GLN A 39 -8.23 15.87 -7.86
CA GLN A 39 -9.05 16.72 -8.74
C GLN A 39 -9.89 17.75 -7.98
N ALA A 40 -10.29 17.44 -6.75
CA ALA A 40 -11.13 18.31 -5.92
C ALA A 40 -10.88 18.09 -4.42
N GLY A 41 -11.27 19.07 -3.62
CA GLY A 41 -11.07 19.08 -2.17
C GLY A 41 -9.75 19.75 -1.75
N ARG A 42 -9.56 19.86 -0.43
CA ARG A 42 -8.36 20.43 0.19
C ARG A 42 -7.79 19.42 1.17
N PRO A 43 -7.09 18.38 0.70
CA PRO A 43 -6.47 17.43 1.60
C PRO A 43 -5.32 18.09 2.35
N THR A 44 -4.95 17.48 3.46
CA THR A 44 -3.73 17.85 4.19
C THR A 44 -2.76 16.68 4.19
N THR A 45 -1.48 16.96 4.40
CA THR A 45 -0.42 15.95 4.42
C THR A 45 0.26 15.96 5.77
N PHE A 46 0.38 14.78 6.37
CA PHE A 46 1.20 14.54 7.55
C PHE A 46 2.43 13.73 7.16
N SER A 47 3.61 14.25 7.48
CA SER A 47 4.88 13.54 7.31
C SER A 47 5.23 12.80 8.60
N HIS A 48 5.64 11.53 8.49
CA HIS A 48 6.15 10.78 9.62
C HIS A 48 7.39 11.50 10.19
N PRO A 49 7.51 11.67 11.52
CA PRO A 49 8.65 12.37 12.11
C PRO A 49 9.99 11.67 11.81
N ASP A 50 10.04 10.35 11.96
CA ASP A 50 11.30 9.58 11.89
C ASP A 50 11.43 8.65 10.67
N ARG A 51 10.55 8.77 9.67
CA ARG A 51 10.53 7.88 8.49
C ARG A 51 10.30 8.71 7.23
N GLN A 52 10.89 8.29 6.12
CA GLN A 52 10.62 8.85 4.79
C GLN A 52 9.28 8.33 4.27
N LEU A 53 8.20 8.77 4.92
CA LEU A 53 6.82 8.39 4.63
C LEU A 53 5.92 9.57 4.99
N SER A 54 4.93 9.87 4.15
CA SER A 54 3.84 10.78 4.50
C SER A 54 2.49 10.17 4.14
N ARG A 55 1.40 10.69 4.73
CA ARG A 55 0.03 10.41 4.30
C ARG A 55 -0.71 11.70 3.98
N THR A 56 -1.42 11.68 2.86
CA THR A 56 -2.32 12.74 2.43
C THR A 56 -3.76 12.25 2.65
N PHE A 57 -4.55 13.04 3.38
CA PHE A 57 -5.87 12.64 3.85
C PHE A 57 -6.89 13.77 3.78
N CYS A 58 -8.17 13.40 3.73
CA CYS A 58 -9.27 14.34 3.73
C CYS A 58 -9.44 14.97 5.13
N VAL A 59 -9.44 16.31 5.21
CA VAL A 59 -9.63 17.03 6.48
C VAL A 59 -11.05 16.86 7.04
N GLY A 60 -12.03 16.63 6.18
CA GLY A 60 -13.44 16.52 6.59
C GLY A 60 -13.81 15.18 7.22
N CYS A 61 -13.27 14.07 6.72
CA CYS A 61 -13.62 12.72 7.19
C CYS A 61 -12.43 11.93 7.76
N GLY A 62 -11.19 12.39 7.58
CA GLY A 62 -9.99 11.69 8.04
C GLY A 62 -9.50 10.56 7.14
N GLU A 63 -10.23 10.21 6.08
CA GLU A 63 -9.86 9.13 5.15
C GLU A 63 -8.49 9.39 4.51
N THR A 64 -7.61 8.39 4.57
CA THR A 64 -6.29 8.47 3.93
C THR A 64 -6.42 8.20 2.44
N MET A 65 -6.24 9.25 1.63
CA MET A 65 -6.35 9.15 0.18
C MET A 65 -5.17 8.39 -0.42
N PHE A 66 -3.96 8.75 -0.02
CA PHE A 66 -2.74 8.04 -0.40
C PHE A 66 -1.60 8.36 0.57
N GLY A 67 -0.62 7.45 0.62
CA GLY A 67 0.68 7.69 1.24
C GLY A 67 1.70 8.11 0.21
N THR A 68 2.85 8.61 0.65
CA THR A 68 4.03 8.81 -0.19
C THR A 68 5.21 8.13 0.45
N ASN A 69 5.74 7.09 -0.19
CA ASN A 69 6.80 6.26 0.37
C ASN A 69 8.20 6.86 0.14
N ARG A 70 9.24 6.18 0.62
CA ARG A 70 10.65 6.61 0.49
C ARG A 70 11.14 6.77 -0.96
N LEU A 71 10.43 6.19 -1.93
CA LEU A 71 10.74 6.29 -3.36
C LEU A 71 9.98 7.45 -4.02
N GLY A 72 9.21 8.23 -3.25
CA GLY A 72 8.35 9.29 -3.76
C GLY A 72 7.03 8.79 -4.37
N MET A 73 6.78 7.48 -4.39
CA MET A 73 5.57 6.93 -5.03
C MET A 73 4.32 7.20 -4.21
N ARG A 74 3.19 7.43 -4.91
CA ARG A 74 1.86 7.58 -4.33
C ARG A 74 1.25 6.20 -4.11
N VAL A 75 1.04 5.84 -2.86
CA VAL A 75 0.52 4.53 -2.45
C VAL A 75 -0.95 4.67 -2.10
N VAL A 76 -1.84 4.32 -3.04
CA VAL A 76 -3.29 4.44 -2.89
C VAL A 76 -3.88 3.11 -2.40
N PRO A 77 -4.67 3.11 -1.32
CA PRO A 77 -5.36 1.92 -0.84
C PRO A 77 -6.29 1.28 -1.89
N ASN A 78 -6.27 -0.05 -2.02
CA ASN A 78 -7.11 -0.76 -2.99
C ASN A 78 -8.62 -0.63 -2.72
N ASN A 79 -9.03 -0.43 -1.46
CA ASN A 79 -10.44 -0.18 -1.15
C ASN A 79 -10.94 1.12 -1.77
N LEU A 80 -10.12 2.18 -1.83
CA LEU A 80 -10.50 3.44 -2.49
C LEU A 80 -10.60 3.28 -4.00
N ILE A 81 -9.69 2.51 -4.61
CA ILE A 81 -9.75 2.19 -6.03
C ILE A 81 -11.02 1.41 -6.35
N ALA A 82 -11.33 0.36 -5.58
CA ALA A 82 -12.53 -0.43 -5.73
C ALA A 82 -13.80 0.41 -5.55
N GLN A 83 -13.85 1.30 -4.55
CA GLN A 83 -14.97 2.23 -4.37
C GLN A 83 -15.21 3.11 -5.61
N GLY A 84 -14.14 3.54 -6.28
CA GLY A 84 -14.22 4.29 -7.54
C GLY A 84 -14.58 3.43 -8.77
N ALA A 85 -14.55 2.10 -8.64
CA ALA A 85 -14.75 1.13 -9.71
C ALA A 85 -15.88 0.13 -9.37
N ASN A 86 -17.05 0.65 -8.99
CA ASN A 86 -18.26 -0.14 -8.70
C ASN A 86 -18.11 -1.19 -7.59
N GLY A 87 -17.18 -0.98 -6.66
CA GLY A 87 -16.91 -1.89 -5.55
C GLY A 87 -15.95 -3.03 -5.88
N GLU A 88 -15.41 -3.09 -7.10
CA GLU A 88 -14.50 -4.14 -7.53
C GLU A 88 -13.13 -3.59 -7.91
N LEU A 89 -12.08 -4.29 -7.51
CA LEU A 89 -10.73 -3.99 -7.92
C LEU A 89 -10.46 -4.64 -9.29
N GLN A 90 -9.98 -3.85 -10.25
CA GLN A 90 -9.59 -4.34 -11.57
C GLN A 90 -8.48 -5.39 -11.45
N GLU A 91 -8.48 -6.37 -12.35
CA GLU A 91 -7.52 -7.50 -12.32
C GLU A 91 -6.08 -7.00 -12.36
N GLU A 92 -5.82 -5.97 -13.16
CA GLU A 92 -4.50 -5.36 -13.33
C GLU A 92 -4.00 -4.63 -12.08
N MET A 93 -4.88 -4.41 -11.09
CA MET A 93 -4.56 -3.73 -9.83
C MET A 93 -4.61 -4.68 -8.63
N ARG A 94 -4.79 -5.99 -8.85
CA ARG A 94 -4.76 -6.97 -7.77
C ARG A 94 -3.35 -7.11 -7.22
N PRO A 95 -3.17 -7.20 -5.89
CA PRO A 95 -1.86 -7.41 -5.30
C PRO A 95 -1.17 -8.66 -5.84
N THR A 96 0.11 -8.51 -6.18
CA THR A 96 0.93 -9.60 -6.75
C THR A 96 1.95 -10.17 -5.76
N MET A 97 2.14 -9.49 -4.62
CA MET A 97 3.14 -9.86 -3.62
C MET A 97 2.80 -9.33 -2.23
N HIS A 98 3.45 -9.92 -1.22
CA HIS A 98 3.56 -9.37 0.11
C HIS A 98 4.94 -8.78 0.36
N LEU A 99 4.98 -7.62 1.00
CA LEU A 99 6.21 -6.99 1.48
C LEU A 99 6.24 -6.95 3.00
N PHE A 100 7.45 -7.01 3.56
CA PHE A 100 7.74 -6.96 4.99
C PHE A 100 6.99 -8.04 5.79
N TYR A 101 6.80 -9.23 5.20
CA TYR A 101 5.99 -10.31 5.77
C TYR A 101 6.53 -10.81 7.13
N ARG A 102 7.82 -10.60 7.43
CA ARG A 102 8.38 -10.87 8.76
C ARG A 102 7.71 -10.04 9.85
N SER A 103 7.31 -8.81 9.53
CA SER A 103 6.70 -7.84 10.46
C SER A 103 5.18 -7.99 10.58
N ARG A 104 4.59 -9.02 9.97
CA ARG A 104 3.15 -9.25 9.97
C ARG A 104 2.60 -9.48 11.37
N ILE A 105 1.36 -9.09 11.58
CA ILE A 105 0.57 -9.39 12.80
C ILE A 105 -0.62 -10.31 12.51
N ILE A 106 -0.83 -10.62 11.23
CA ILE A 106 -1.80 -11.58 10.72
C ILE A 106 -1.10 -12.46 9.69
N ASP A 107 -1.39 -13.75 9.72
CA ASP A 107 -1.02 -14.66 8.63
C ASP A 107 -2.00 -14.50 7.47
N VAL A 108 -1.48 -14.59 6.24
CA VAL A 108 -2.28 -14.53 5.01
C VAL A 108 -2.03 -15.79 4.19
N GLU A 109 -3.07 -16.58 4.06
CA GLU A 109 -3.09 -17.80 3.26
C GLU A 109 -3.46 -17.45 1.81
N ASP A 110 -2.43 -17.23 0.99
CA ASP A 110 -2.56 -17.08 -0.46
C ASP A 110 -1.27 -17.53 -1.18
N ASP A 111 -1.34 -17.61 -2.50
CA ASP A 111 -0.23 -18.04 -3.37
C ASP A 111 0.71 -16.89 -3.75
N LEU A 112 0.51 -15.68 -3.19
CA LEU A 112 1.34 -14.53 -3.51
C LEU A 112 2.73 -14.69 -2.89
N THR A 113 3.75 -14.25 -3.62
CA THR A 113 5.14 -14.27 -3.15
C THR A 113 5.28 -13.42 -1.88
N LYS A 114 5.86 -13.99 -0.82
CA LYS A 114 6.04 -13.34 0.47
C LYS A 114 7.48 -12.91 0.66
N TYR A 115 7.77 -11.64 0.40
CA TYR A 115 9.06 -11.03 0.74
C TYR A 115 9.11 -10.72 2.23
N LEU A 116 10.16 -11.21 2.90
CA LEU A 116 10.30 -11.03 4.35
C LEU A 116 10.59 -9.58 4.72
N GLU A 117 11.28 -8.86 3.82
CA GLU A 117 11.66 -7.44 3.95
C GLU A 117 11.12 -6.65 2.74
N GLY A 118 11.98 -5.88 2.05
CA GLY A 118 11.63 -5.22 0.79
C GLY A 118 11.47 -6.19 -0.39
N TRP A 119 11.03 -5.64 -1.53
CA TRP A 119 10.74 -6.35 -2.79
C TRP A 119 11.92 -7.08 -3.44
N ASP A 120 13.13 -6.79 -3.01
CA ASP A 120 14.40 -7.39 -3.43
C ASP A 120 15.00 -8.30 -2.33
N GLY A 121 14.24 -8.50 -1.25
CA GLY A 121 14.66 -9.28 -0.09
C GLY A 121 14.43 -10.79 -0.22
N PRO A 122 14.85 -11.56 0.80
CA PRO A 122 14.58 -12.99 0.84
C PRO A 122 13.07 -13.26 0.90
N THR A 123 12.65 -14.32 0.23
CA THR A 123 11.26 -14.78 0.25
C THR A 123 11.09 -15.97 1.20
N THR A 124 9.85 -16.27 1.56
CA THR A 124 9.50 -17.49 2.27
C THR A 124 8.46 -18.29 1.50
N THR A 125 8.58 -19.61 1.54
CA THR A 125 7.57 -20.56 1.05
C THR A 125 6.64 -20.91 2.22
N GLY A 126 5.37 -20.52 2.13
CA GLY A 126 4.36 -20.82 3.14
C GLY A 126 4.41 -19.93 4.40
N ASN A 127 3.41 -20.06 5.26
CA ASN A 127 3.34 -19.31 6.53
C ASN A 127 4.51 -19.72 7.43
N LEU A 128 5.30 -18.74 7.87
CA LEU A 128 6.30 -18.95 8.92
C LEU A 128 5.55 -19.31 10.20
N THR A 129 5.49 -20.58 10.56
CA THR A 129 4.93 -21.01 11.84
C THR A 129 5.67 -20.28 12.97
N GLY A 130 4.89 -19.66 13.84
CA GLY A 130 5.30 -18.55 14.70
C GLY A 130 6.47 -18.83 15.64
N SER A 131 7.16 -17.73 15.99
CA SER A 131 7.97 -17.58 17.19
C SER A 131 7.17 -16.86 18.27
#